data_AF-A0A3D2WHV5-F1
#
_entry.id   AF-A0A3D2WHV5-F1
#
_cell.length_a   1.000
_cell.length_b   1.000
_cell.length_c   1.000
_cell.angle_alpha   90.00
_cell.angle_beta   90.00
_cell.angle_gamma   90.00
#
_symmetry.space_group_name_H-M   'P 1'
#
loop_
_entity.id
_entity.type
_entity.pdbx_description
1 polymer ?
#
loop_
_entity_poly.entity_id
_entity_poly.type
_entity_poly.pdbx_seq_one_letter_code
_entity_poly.pdbx_strand_id
1 'polypeptide(L)'
;MKLCLRAETKPFEKRRALSPQDVAKLKQQNISILVESCPQSIFSAEEYAAVGAEVIEKGAWKTLPKEWIILGLKELEESNEPLIHTHIYFAHCYKHQEGWQALLKRFHQGGGQLYDLEYLVENGRRIAAFGYWAGYAGAALSWAL
;
A
#
# COMPACT_ATOMS: atom_id res chain seq x y z
N MET A 1 9.28 12.55 8.46
CA MET A 1 8.21 12.00 7.60
C MET A 1 7.47 10.92 8.39
N LYS A 2 6.13 10.84 8.29
CA LYS A 2 5.31 9.83 8.98
C LYS A 2 4.58 8.95 7.96
N LEU A 3 4.69 7.63 8.09
CA LEU A 3 4.13 6.67 7.16
C LEU A 3 3.34 5.59 7.90
N CYS A 4 2.14 5.30 7.44
CA CYS A 4 1.34 4.18 7.91
C CYS A 4 1.27 3.11 6.81
N LEU A 5 1.77 1.91 7.09
CA LEU A 5 1.62 0.75 6.20
C LEU A 5 0.24 0.11 6.44
N ARG A 6 -0.72 0.52 5.60
CA ARG A 6 -2.12 0.07 5.66
C ARG A 6 -2.25 -1.42 5.41
N ALA A 7 -3.17 -2.07 6.11
CA ALA A 7 -3.55 -3.46 5.87
C ALA A 7 -4.31 -3.60 4.55
N GLU A 8 -3.94 -4.61 3.75
CA GLU A 8 -4.67 -4.93 2.53
C GLU A 8 -6.04 -5.54 2.89
N THR A 9 -7.05 -5.19 2.11
CA THR A 9 -8.43 -5.70 2.25
C THR A 9 -8.84 -6.60 1.09
N LYS A 10 -8.17 -6.47 -0.07
CA LYS A 10 -8.42 -7.32 -1.23
C LYS A 10 -8.21 -8.80 -0.85
N PRO A 11 -9.19 -9.69 -1.11
CA PRO A 11 -9.06 -11.10 -0.80
C PRO A 11 -7.80 -11.72 -1.42
N PHE A 12 -7.11 -12.55 -0.65
CA PHE A 12 -5.89 -13.27 -1.05
C PHE A 12 -4.69 -12.38 -1.41
N GLU A 13 -4.75 -11.07 -1.16
CA GLU A 13 -3.60 -10.21 -1.28
C GLU A 13 -2.67 -10.40 -0.08
N LYS A 14 -1.73 -11.33 -0.23
CA LYS A 14 -0.75 -11.64 0.82
C LYS A 14 0.48 -10.73 0.79
N ARG A 15 0.67 -9.92 -0.26
CA ARG A 15 1.83 -9.04 -0.37
C ARG A 15 1.64 -7.78 0.47
N ARG A 16 2.74 -7.11 0.78
CA ARG A 16 2.80 -5.83 1.49
C ARG A 16 3.64 -4.85 0.68
N ALA A 17 3.33 -3.56 0.78
CA ALA A 17 4.11 -2.53 0.08
C ALA A 17 5.52 -2.36 0.66
N LEU A 18 5.73 -2.72 1.93
CA LEU A 18 7.04 -2.81 2.57
C LEU A 18 7.18 -4.18 3.23
N SER A 19 8.37 -4.76 3.16
CA SER A 19 8.77 -5.89 4.01
C SER A 19 9.20 -5.41 5.40
N PRO A 20 9.28 -6.29 6.42
CA PRO A 20 9.90 -5.95 7.70
C PRO A 20 11.33 -5.38 7.54
N GLN A 21 12.11 -5.92 6.60
CA GLN A 21 13.47 -5.43 6.34
C GLN A 21 13.46 -4.00 5.77
N ASP A 22 12.52 -3.67 4.90
CA ASP A 22 12.40 -2.30 4.36
C ASP A 22 11.92 -1.31 5.41
N VAL A 23 11.01 -1.74 6.29
CA VAL A 23 10.60 -0.95 7.46
C VAL A 23 11.79 -0.65 8.37
N ALA A 24 12.65 -1.64 8.65
CA ALA A 24 13.86 -1.45 9.44
C ALA A 24 14.79 -0.37 8.82
N LYS A 25 15.03 -0.45 7.51
CA LYS A 25 15.87 0.50 6.77
C LYS A 25 15.30 1.92 6.80
N LEU A 26 13.99 2.08 6.60
CA LEU A 26 13.35 3.39 6.61
C LEU A 26 13.36 4.01 8.02
N LYS A 27 13.21 3.21 9.08
CA LYS A 27 13.35 3.69 10.46
C LYS A 27 14.75 4.20 10.77
N GLN A 28 15.81 3.57 10.23
CA GLN A 28 17.19 4.06 10.35
C GLN A 28 17.39 5.44 9.70
N GLN A 29 16.50 5.83 8.78
CA GLN A 29 16.47 7.16 8.16
C GLN A 29 15.56 8.15 8.92
N ASN A 30 15.22 7.88 10.19
CA ASN A 30 14.35 8.69 11.04
C ASN A 30 12.92 8.88 10.48
N ILE A 31 12.41 7.89 9.73
CA ILE A 31 11.01 7.86 9.29
C ILE A 31 10.17 7.20 10.38
N SER A 32 9.13 7.88 10.84
CA SER A 32 8.15 7.30 11.79
C SER A 32 7.21 6.37 11.02
N ILE A 33 7.16 5.10 11.41
CA ILE A 33 6.37 4.08 10.71
C ILE A 33 5.43 3.40 11.69
N LEU A 34 4.14 3.45 11.36
CA LEU A 34 3.10 2.58 11.92
C LEU A 34 2.79 1.47 10.94
N VAL A 35 2.49 0.29 11.46
CA VAL A 35 2.16 -0.89 10.65
C VAL A 35 0.81 -1.41 11.09
N GLU A 36 -0.19 -1.40 10.22
CA GLU A 36 -1.46 -2.05 10.57
C GLU A 36 -1.33 -3.57 10.59
N SER A 37 -1.95 -4.21 11.58
CA SER A 37 -2.10 -5.66 11.63
C SER A 37 -2.86 -6.18 10.41
N CYS A 38 -2.33 -7.23 9.76
CA CYS A 38 -2.89 -7.75 8.52
C CYS A 38 -2.80 -9.28 8.50
N PRO A 39 -3.82 -10.00 8.99
CA PRO A 39 -3.75 -11.47 9.11
C PRO A 39 -3.55 -12.23 7.80
N GLN A 40 -3.94 -11.65 6.65
CA GLN A 40 -3.74 -12.28 5.35
C GLN A 40 -2.33 -12.06 4.76
N SER A 41 -1.55 -11.16 5.34
CA SER A 41 -0.17 -10.86 4.93
C SER A 41 0.70 -12.11 5.03
N ILE A 42 1.67 -12.23 4.13
CA ILE A 42 2.74 -13.24 4.23
C ILE A 42 3.68 -12.94 5.41
N PHE A 43 3.79 -11.68 5.81
CA PHE A 43 4.56 -11.23 6.98
C PHE A 43 3.65 -11.10 8.20
N SER A 44 4.06 -11.66 9.33
CA SER A 44 3.31 -11.58 10.59
C SER A 44 3.49 -10.23 11.29
N ALA A 45 2.62 -9.92 12.26
CA ALA A 45 2.75 -8.72 13.09
C ALA A 45 4.04 -8.75 13.92
N GLU A 46 4.42 -9.92 14.40
CA GLU A 46 5.62 -10.16 15.20
C GLU A 46 6.89 -9.87 14.39
N GLU A 47 6.92 -10.19 13.09
CA GLU A 47 8.05 -9.84 12.22
C GLU A 47 8.26 -8.32 12.12
N TYR A 48 7.17 -7.55 12.04
CA TYR A 48 7.27 -6.08 12.05
C TYR A 48 7.66 -5.54 13.43
N ALA A 49 7.09 -6.11 14.51
CA ALA A 49 7.45 -5.72 15.87
C ALA A 49 8.94 -5.98 16.17
N ALA A 50 9.49 -7.10 15.67
CA ALA A 50 10.89 -7.48 15.82
C ALA A 50 11.87 -6.47 15.19
N VAL A 51 11.46 -5.74 14.15
CA VAL A 51 12.24 -4.63 13.56
C VAL A 51 11.92 -3.27 14.19
N GLY A 52 11.24 -3.27 15.32
CA GLY A 52 10.88 -2.09 16.10
C GLY A 52 9.73 -1.28 15.52
N ALA A 53 8.94 -1.82 14.59
CA ALA A 53 7.74 -1.15 14.10
C ALA A 53 6.65 -1.16 15.17
N GLU A 54 5.90 -0.06 15.27
CA GLU A 54 4.70 -0.02 16.09
C GLU A 54 3.54 -0.62 15.29
N VAL A 55 2.98 -1.71 15.80
CA VAL A 55 1.85 -2.40 15.16
C VAL A 55 0.54 -1.86 15.73
N ILE A 56 -0.34 -1.38 14.86
CA ILE A 56 -1.64 -0.79 15.19
C ILE A 56 -2.78 -1.63 14.59
N GLU A 57 -4.02 -1.35 15.01
CA GLU A 57 -5.20 -2.05 14.51
C GLU A 57 -5.44 -1.81 13.00
N LYS A 58 -5.95 -2.83 12.31
CA LYS A 58 -6.41 -2.74 10.92
C LYS A 58 -7.43 -1.61 10.77
N GLY A 59 -7.21 -0.71 9.82
CA GLY A 59 -8.12 0.39 9.50
C GLY A 59 -7.92 1.66 10.34
N ALA A 60 -7.02 1.65 11.33
CA ALA A 60 -6.68 2.82 12.13
C ALA A 60 -6.15 3.98 11.29
N TRP A 61 -5.62 3.73 10.08
CA TRP A 61 -5.21 4.76 9.14
C TRP A 61 -6.29 5.83 8.90
N LYS A 62 -7.57 5.46 8.94
CA LYS A 62 -8.69 6.37 8.66
C LYS A 62 -8.80 7.52 9.67
N THR A 63 -8.35 7.29 10.91
CA THR A 63 -8.44 8.26 12.01
C THR A 63 -7.09 8.89 12.35
N LEU A 64 -6.02 8.51 11.65
CA LEU A 64 -4.71 9.12 11.84
C LEU A 64 -4.72 10.62 11.46
N PRO A 65 -3.87 11.44 12.10
CA PRO A 65 -3.66 12.82 11.69
C PRO A 65 -3.27 12.97 10.20
N LYS A 66 -3.62 14.10 9.59
CA LYS A 66 -3.48 14.34 8.14
C LYS A 66 -2.03 14.21 7.63
N GLU A 67 -1.03 14.46 8.48
CA GLU A 67 0.38 14.40 8.10
C GLU A 67 0.92 12.97 7.88
N TRP A 68 0.13 11.94 8.21
CA TRP A 68 0.48 10.55 7.92
C TRP A 68 0.26 10.22 6.45
N ILE A 69 1.30 9.70 5.80
CA ILE A 69 1.21 9.14 4.46
C ILE A 69 0.72 7.70 4.57
N ILE A 70 -0.35 7.35 3.86
CA ILE A 70 -0.94 6.01 3.87
C ILE A 70 -0.38 5.21 2.71
N LEU A 71 0.52 4.27 3.01
CA LEU A 71 1.12 3.38 2.03
C LEU A 71 0.38 2.04 2.04
N GLY A 72 -0.08 1.61 0.86
CA GLY A 72 -0.63 0.28 0.62
C GLY A 72 -0.24 -0.21 -0.76
N LEU A 73 -0.74 -1.39 -1.13
CA LEU A 73 -0.46 -2.00 -2.41
C LEU A 73 -1.69 -1.99 -3.32
N LYS A 74 -2.84 -2.48 -2.84
CA LYS A 74 -4.04 -2.62 -3.67
C LYS A 74 -5.08 -1.54 -3.38
N GLU A 75 -6.11 -1.52 -4.22
CA GLU A 75 -7.23 -0.59 -4.18
C GLU A 75 -7.90 -0.52 -2.79
N LEU A 76 -8.50 0.63 -2.49
CA LEU A 76 -9.32 0.82 -1.30
C LEU A 76 -10.69 0.18 -1.51
N GLU A 77 -11.35 -0.20 -0.42
CA GLU A 77 -12.76 -0.58 -0.45
C GLU A 77 -13.62 0.59 -0.97
N GLU A 78 -14.71 0.23 -1.65
CA GLU A 78 -15.71 1.20 -2.09
C GLU A 78 -16.31 1.91 -0.89
N SER A 79 -16.35 3.23 -0.97
CA SER A 79 -16.86 4.09 0.08
C SER A 79 -17.09 5.49 -0.49
N ASN A 80 -17.97 6.26 0.15
CA ASN A 80 -18.18 7.68 -0.13
C ASN A 80 -17.42 8.59 0.86
N GLU A 81 -16.66 8.01 1.79
CA GLU A 81 -15.90 8.77 2.78
C GLU A 81 -14.77 9.58 2.10
N PRO A 82 -14.65 10.89 2.41
CA PRO A 82 -13.56 11.72 1.93
C PRO A 82 -12.18 11.17 2.36
N LEU A 83 -11.19 11.27 1.47
CA LEU A 83 -9.82 10.87 1.75
C LEU A 83 -8.98 12.12 2.02
N ILE A 84 -8.54 12.30 3.27
CA ILE A 84 -7.82 13.50 3.71
C ILE A 84 -6.30 13.37 3.60
N HIS A 85 -5.79 12.13 3.63
CA HIS A 85 -4.37 11.85 3.67
C HIS A 85 -3.74 11.87 2.27
N THR A 86 -2.41 11.88 2.25
CA THR A 86 -1.66 11.46 1.07
C THR A 86 -1.61 9.93 1.03
N HIS A 87 -2.02 9.34 -0.08
CA HIS A 87 -2.00 7.90 -0.30
C HIS A 87 -1.00 7.49 -1.37
N ILE A 88 -0.36 6.34 -1.18
CA ILE A 88 0.53 5.69 -2.14
C ILE A 88 0.07 4.23 -2.31
N TYR A 89 -0.47 3.87 -3.47
CA TYR A 89 -0.87 2.49 -3.81
C TYR A 89 -1.20 2.38 -5.31
N PHE A 90 -1.47 1.16 -5.81
CA PHE A 90 -2.02 0.96 -7.15
C PHE A 90 -3.52 1.24 -7.13
N ALA A 91 -3.93 2.45 -7.52
CA ALA A 91 -5.32 2.89 -7.42
C ALA A 91 -6.17 2.49 -8.62
N HIS A 92 -5.54 2.23 -9.77
CA HIS A 92 -6.23 1.81 -10.98
C HIS A 92 -7.38 2.76 -11.36
N CYS A 93 -7.13 4.07 -11.36
CA CYS A 93 -8.15 5.09 -11.66
C CYS A 93 -7.80 6.02 -12.83
N TYR A 94 -6.68 5.80 -13.53
CA TYR A 94 -6.22 6.65 -14.64
C TYR A 94 -6.43 6.04 -16.03
N LYS A 95 -7.12 4.91 -16.13
CA LYS A 95 -7.46 4.24 -17.41
C LYS A 95 -8.97 4.01 -17.54
N HIS A 96 -9.78 4.90 -16.95
CA HIS A 96 -11.25 4.85 -16.97
C HIS A 96 -11.85 3.54 -16.44
N GLN A 97 -11.20 2.91 -15.46
CA GLN A 97 -11.71 1.72 -14.82
C GLN A 97 -13.02 1.99 -14.08
N GLU A 98 -13.87 0.99 -13.91
CA GLU A 98 -15.10 1.13 -13.14
C GLU A 98 -14.83 1.75 -11.75
N GLY A 99 -15.67 2.72 -11.36
CA GLY A 99 -15.53 3.43 -10.09
C GLY A 99 -14.45 4.53 -10.04
N TRP A 100 -13.68 4.78 -11.11
CA TRP A 100 -12.57 5.75 -11.10
C TRP A 100 -12.98 7.17 -10.68
N GLN A 101 -14.12 7.67 -11.16
CA GLN A 101 -14.62 9.01 -10.82
C GLN A 101 -15.01 9.12 -9.35
N ALA A 102 -15.63 8.06 -8.80
CA ALA A 102 -16.01 8.01 -7.39
C ALA A 102 -14.77 8.06 -6.50
N LEU A 103 -13.72 7.30 -6.85
CA LEU A 103 -12.45 7.33 -6.12
C LEU A 103 -11.81 8.72 -6.14
N LEU A 104 -11.66 9.33 -7.32
CA LEU A 104 -11.07 10.67 -7.43
C LEU A 104 -11.90 11.74 -6.73
N LYS A 105 -13.23 11.60 -6.73
CA LYS A 105 -14.14 12.47 -5.98
C LYS A 105 -13.87 12.42 -4.48
N ARG A 106 -13.56 11.25 -3.90
CA ARG A 106 -13.22 11.13 -2.47
C ARG A 106 -11.96 11.93 -2.12
N PHE A 107 -10.92 11.85 -2.95
CA PHE A 107 -9.70 12.64 -2.77
C PHE A 107 -9.97 14.14 -2.92
N HIS A 108 -10.75 14.52 -3.94
CA HIS A 108 -11.15 15.91 -4.15
C HIS A 108 -11.93 16.48 -2.96
N GLN A 109 -12.88 15.72 -2.40
CA GLN A 109 -13.69 16.13 -1.25
C GLN A 109 -12.87 16.22 0.05
N GLY A 110 -11.91 15.31 0.25
CA GLY A 110 -11.09 15.28 1.47
C GLY A 110 -9.86 16.20 1.42
N GLY A 111 -9.50 16.71 0.23
CA GLY A 111 -8.27 17.46 0.02
C GLY A 111 -7.01 16.63 0.22
N GLY A 112 -7.12 15.31 0.06
CA GLY A 112 -6.01 14.36 0.06
C GLY A 112 -5.33 14.27 -1.30
N GLN A 113 -4.29 13.46 -1.37
CA GLN A 113 -3.49 13.26 -2.59
C GLN A 113 -3.30 11.78 -2.88
N LEU A 114 -3.15 11.44 -4.16
CA LEU A 114 -2.84 10.09 -4.60
C LEU A 114 -1.55 10.10 -5.42
N TYR A 115 -0.54 9.36 -4.96
CA TYR A 115 0.63 9.00 -5.74
C TYR A 115 0.49 7.53 -6.17
N ASP A 116 0.03 7.32 -7.40
CA ASP A 116 -0.22 5.98 -7.91
C ASP A 116 1.11 5.26 -8.27
N LEU A 117 1.36 4.12 -7.63
CA LEU A 117 2.57 3.31 -7.83
C LEU A 117 2.74 2.83 -9.29
N GLU A 118 1.64 2.70 -10.05
CA GLU A 118 1.68 2.29 -11.45
C GLU A 118 2.44 3.30 -12.33
N TYR A 119 2.44 4.58 -11.95
CA TYR A 119 2.99 5.70 -12.71
C TYR A 119 4.24 6.31 -12.07
N LEU A 120 4.78 5.66 -11.03
CA LEU A 120 6.01 6.09 -10.38
C LEU A 120 7.21 5.70 -11.26
N VAL A 121 7.84 6.71 -11.87
CA VAL A 121 8.92 6.54 -12.85
C VAL A 121 10.17 7.32 -12.46
N GLU A 122 11.32 6.75 -12.81
CA GLU A 122 12.63 7.40 -12.77
C GLU A 122 13.25 7.28 -14.16
N ASN A 123 13.64 8.41 -14.77
CA ASN A 123 14.17 8.47 -16.14
C ASN A 123 13.26 7.76 -17.17
N GLY A 124 11.94 7.88 -17.01
CA GLY A 124 10.94 7.25 -17.88
C GLY A 124 10.74 5.74 -17.65
N ARG A 125 11.46 5.13 -16.70
CA ARG A 125 11.31 3.72 -16.33
C ARG A 125 10.54 3.57 -15.02
N ARG A 126 9.55 2.68 -15.01
CA ARG A 126 8.77 2.38 -13.79
C ARG A 126 9.66 1.77 -12.71
N ILE A 127 9.61 2.33 -11.50
CA ILE A 127 10.47 1.88 -10.39
C ILE A 127 9.86 0.71 -9.59
N ALA A 128 8.53 0.64 -9.52
CA ALA A 128 7.81 -0.43 -8.82
C ALA A 128 7.07 -1.33 -9.82
N ALA A 129 7.52 -2.57 -9.97
CA ALA A 129 6.96 -3.54 -10.92
C ALA A 129 7.09 -4.98 -10.39
N PHE A 130 6.10 -5.82 -10.69
CA PHE A 130 6.08 -7.24 -10.28
C PHE A 130 6.40 -8.21 -11.44
N GLY A 131 6.94 -7.73 -12.56
CA GLY A 131 7.08 -8.51 -13.80
C GLY A 131 7.93 -9.77 -13.67
N TYR A 132 9.05 -9.71 -12.96
CA TYR A 132 9.93 -10.87 -12.76
C TYR A 132 9.21 -12.02 -12.06
N TRP A 133 8.60 -11.75 -10.90
CA TRP A 133 7.89 -12.76 -10.11
C TRP A 133 6.61 -13.25 -10.78
N ALA A 134 5.94 -12.41 -11.58
CA ALA A 134 4.82 -12.83 -12.42
C ALA A 134 5.25 -13.88 -13.45
N GLY A 135 6.38 -13.66 -14.14
CA GLY A 135 6.95 -14.63 -15.07
C GLY A 135 7.40 -15.92 -14.39
N TYR A 136 8.07 -15.80 -13.24
CA TYR A 136 8.51 -16.96 -12.44
C TYR A 136 7.34 -17.83 -11.99
N ALA A 137 6.30 -17.23 -11.41
CA ALA A 137 5.11 -17.95 -10.97
C ALA A 137 4.36 -18.59 -12.15
N GLY A 138 4.25 -17.88 -13.28
CA GLY A 138 3.66 -18.42 -14.50
C GLY A 138 4.41 -19.66 -15.02
N ALA A 139 5.74 -19.58 -15.10
CA ALA A 139 6.57 -20.70 -15.53
C ALA A 139 6.47 -21.90 -14.58
N ALA A 140 6.48 -21.65 -13.27
CA ALA A 140 6.34 -22.71 -12.26
C ALA A 140 4.99 -23.44 -12.36
N LEU A 141 3.89 -22.71 -12.58
CA LEU A 141 2.57 -23.31 -12.78
C LEU A 141 2.49 -24.12 -14.08
N SER A 142 3.06 -23.60 -15.19
CA SER A 142 3.07 -24.31 -16.47
C SER A 142 3.89 -25.60 -16.45
N TRP A 143 4.92 -25.68 -15.60
CA TRP A 143 5.69 -26.91 -15.41
C TRP A 143 4.96 -27.95 -14.55
N ALA A 144 4.10 -27.49 -13.64
CA ALA A 144 3.39 -28.33 -12.68
C ALA A 144 2.05 -28.89 -13.20
N LEU A 145 1.60 -28.44 -14.39
CA LEU A 145 0.43 -28.92 -15.11
C LEU A 145 0.84 -29.87 -16.24
#